data_AF-W7E758-F1
#
_entry.id   AF-W7E758-F1
#
_cell.length_a   1.000
_cell.length_b   1.000
_cell.length_c   1.000
_cell.angle_alpha   90.00
_cell.angle_beta   90.00
_cell.angle_gamma   90.00
#
_symmetry.space_group_name_H-M   'P 1'
#
loop_
_entity.id
_entity.type
_entity.pdbx_description
1 polymer ?
#
loop_
_entity_poly.entity_id
_entity_poly.type
_entity_poly.pdbx_seq_one_letter_code
_entity_poly.pdbx_strand_id
1 'polypeptide(L)'
;MPAGPIWSSLTIAVGTYPNHLTHIRLSHHMRERCLKLGALAPGDVLPNVEVHPFCILLAYLNGDESLSVFKRQATDPSFLLIFAHTWALAARLSLRTLQNELISVVSKLYTVINEGTCSYQRCTWTDIYLLQAFQHIRSQFGPETHAENFLVCFSGRTAPLIGELEKQLRSKDFDFDIQEKILKEARSFERDLIIHCPHIFHVSTLNPPSYPPLDVQRLPQDESSNADATRFDGAPYNPRPRCARPIQSTLYTRSRRHEQLRRERRSQTQSRLCDSRALPSNVTYASNATSVQRHVSFRLSHSDTVYDSDPAEE
;
A
#
# COMPACT_ATOMS: atom_id res chain seq x y z
N MET A 1 -34.90 -35.42 -7.49
CA MET A 1 -34.00 -35.13 -6.35
C MET A 1 -33.37 -33.78 -6.60
N PRO A 2 -33.48 -32.80 -5.69
CA PRO A 2 -32.87 -31.49 -5.90
C PRO A 2 -31.36 -31.61 -5.70
N ALA A 3 -30.59 -31.01 -6.61
CA ALA A 3 -29.15 -30.89 -6.47
C ALA A 3 -28.85 -30.20 -5.12
N GLY A 4 -28.04 -30.84 -4.27
CA GLY A 4 -27.56 -30.21 -3.04
C GLY A 4 -26.88 -28.87 -3.35
N PRO A 5 -26.84 -27.93 -2.39
CA PRO A 5 -26.21 -26.63 -2.63
C PRO A 5 -24.78 -26.92 -3.07
N ILE A 6 -24.33 -26.39 -4.21
CA ILE A 6 -22.96 -26.62 -4.66
C ILE A 6 -22.07 -25.86 -3.68
N TRP A 7 -21.32 -26.58 -2.85
CA TRP A 7 -20.27 -26.06 -1.97
C TRP A 7 -19.07 -25.61 -2.83
N SER A 8 -19.33 -24.83 -3.89
CA SER A 8 -18.35 -24.51 -4.92
C SER A 8 -17.50 -23.35 -4.48
N SER A 9 -16.20 -23.62 -4.47
CA SER A 9 -15.20 -22.59 -4.66
C SER A 9 -15.49 -21.77 -5.92
N LEU A 10 -15.25 -20.48 -5.86
CA LEU A 10 -15.49 -19.53 -6.94
C LEU A 10 -14.15 -19.02 -7.49
N THR A 11 -13.96 -19.00 -8.80
CA THR A 11 -12.76 -18.36 -9.39
C THR A 11 -13.12 -16.97 -9.90
N ILE A 12 -12.37 -15.97 -9.45
CA ILE A 12 -12.47 -14.57 -9.89
C ILE A 12 -11.14 -14.12 -10.48
N ALA A 13 -11.14 -13.03 -11.24
CA ALA A 13 -9.91 -12.41 -11.75
C ALA A 13 -9.58 -11.14 -10.92
N VAL A 14 -8.30 -10.96 -10.56
CA VAL A 14 -7.85 -9.86 -9.70
C VAL A 14 -6.58 -9.25 -10.29
N GLY A 15 -6.52 -7.93 -10.40
CA GLY A 15 -5.29 -7.26 -10.82
C GLY A 15 -5.44 -5.77 -11.04
N THR A 16 -4.32 -5.08 -11.14
CA THR A 16 -4.24 -3.63 -11.37
C THR A 16 -4.21 -3.25 -12.84
N TYR A 17 -3.81 -4.17 -13.72
CA TYR A 17 -3.73 -3.92 -15.16
C TYR A 17 -4.67 -4.88 -15.91
N PRO A 18 -5.46 -4.39 -16.90
CA PRO A 18 -6.40 -5.22 -17.65
C PRO A 18 -5.76 -6.46 -18.31
N ASN A 19 -4.49 -6.35 -18.68
CA ASN A 19 -3.75 -7.42 -19.36
C ASN A 19 -3.00 -8.35 -18.38
N HIS A 20 -3.00 -8.04 -17.08
CA HIS A 20 -2.27 -8.79 -16.04
C HIS A 20 -3.19 -9.11 -14.88
N LEU A 21 -4.28 -9.82 -15.19
CA LEU A 21 -5.19 -10.36 -14.19
C LEU A 21 -4.68 -11.72 -13.71
N THR A 22 -4.77 -11.93 -12.39
CA THR A 22 -4.48 -13.20 -11.73
C THR A 22 -5.80 -13.86 -11.35
N HIS A 23 -5.98 -15.12 -11.75
CA HIS A 23 -7.17 -15.89 -11.37
C HIS A 23 -7.00 -16.47 -9.96
N ILE A 24 -7.91 -16.12 -9.06
CA ILE A 24 -7.86 -16.51 -7.66
C ILE A 24 -9.11 -17.30 -7.31
N ARG A 25 -8.91 -18.45 -6.68
CA ARG A 25 -9.98 -19.34 -6.21
C ARG A 25 -10.36 -18.97 -4.79
N LEU A 26 -11.58 -18.49 -4.60
CA LEU A 26 -12.20 -18.23 -3.32
C LEU A 26 -12.80 -19.51 -2.75
N SER A 27 -12.44 -19.86 -1.52
CA SER A 27 -13.05 -20.97 -0.81
C SER A 27 -14.45 -20.60 -0.31
N HIS A 28 -15.27 -21.62 -0.02
CA HIS A 28 -16.58 -21.42 0.60
C HIS A 28 -16.46 -20.63 1.92
N HIS A 29 -15.51 -21.01 2.76
CA HIS A 29 -15.26 -20.39 4.05
C HIS A 29 -14.93 -18.89 3.93
N MET A 30 -14.11 -18.50 2.96
CA MET A 30 -13.80 -17.08 2.70
C MET A 30 -15.05 -16.28 2.33
N ARG A 31 -15.94 -16.89 1.53
CA ARG A 31 -17.19 -16.27 1.05
C ARG A 31 -18.23 -16.11 2.16
N GLU A 32 -18.29 -17.06 3.10
CA GLU A 32 -19.15 -16.96 4.28
C GLU A 32 -18.68 -15.87 5.25
N ARG A 33 -17.37 -15.76 5.47
CA ARG A 33 -16.79 -14.74 6.37
C ARG A 33 -16.84 -13.32 5.82
N CYS A 34 -16.96 -13.16 4.50
CA CYS A 34 -17.06 -11.86 3.85
C CYS A 34 -18.20 -11.82 2.85
N LEU A 35 -19.37 -11.31 3.29
CA LEU A 35 -20.59 -11.24 2.47
C LEU A 35 -20.37 -10.56 1.11
N LYS A 36 -19.51 -9.53 1.06
CA LYS A 36 -19.16 -8.83 -0.19
C LYS A 36 -18.43 -9.74 -1.19
N LEU A 37 -17.55 -10.63 -0.72
CA LEU A 37 -16.93 -11.66 -1.56
C LEU A 37 -17.90 -12.81 -1.84
N GLY A 38 -18.81 -13.11 -0.91
CA GLY A 38 -19.88 -14.09 -1.10
C GLY A 38 -20.82 -13.74 -2.24
N ALA A 39 -21.07 -12.45 -2.47
CA ALA A 39 -21.92 -11.93 -3.53
C ALA A 39 -21.29 -11.96 -4.94
N LEU A 40 -20.00 -12.26 -5.06
CA LEU A 40 -19.34 -12.36 -6.36
C LEU A 40 -19.82 -13.57 -7.16
N ALA A 41 -19.88 -13.41 -8.48
CA ALA A 41 -20.26 -14.43 -9.45
C ALA A 41 -19.04 -14.94 -10.24
N PRO A 42 -19.12 -16.14 -10.85
CA PRO A 42 -18.08 -16.63 -11.76
C PRO A 42 -17.86 -15.66 -12.92
N GLY A 43 -16.61 -15.32 -13.19
CA GLY A 43 -16.24 -14.36 -14.23
C GLY A 43 -16.23 -12.89 -13.78
N ASP A 44 -16.55 -12.61 -12.52
CA ASP A 44 -16.33 -11.28 -11.95
C ASP A 44 -14.82 -10.97 -11.84
N VAL A 45 -14.51 -9.70 -12.04
CA VAL A 45 -13.18 -9.12 -12.00
C VAL A 45 -13.12 -8.03 -10.95
N LEU A 46 -12.05 -8.06 -10.17
CA LEU A 46 -11.68 -7.02 -9.21
C LEU A 46 -10.53 -6.18 -9.83
N PRO A 47 -10.87 -5.12 -10.60
CA PRO A 47 -9.85 -4.23 -11.17
C PRO A 47 -9.21 -3.36 -10.08
N ASN A 48 -8.01 -2.86 -10.35
CA ASN A 48 -7.28 -1.95 -9.47
C ASN A 48 -7.01 -2.53 -8.06
N VAL A 49 -7.00 -3.86 -7.94
CA VAL A 49 -6.66 -4.56 -6.70
C VAL A 49 -5.29 -5.19 -6.85
N GLU A 50 -4.39 -4.84 -5.94
CA GLU A 50 -3.10 -5.53 -5.87
C GLU A 50 -3.26 -6.94 -5.31
N VAL A 51 -2.72 -7.90 -6.05
CA VAL A 51 -2.85 -9.33 -5.78
C VAL A 51 -2.29 -9.68 -4.40
N HIS A 52 -1.13 -9.14 -4.05
CA HIS A 52 -0.44 -9.52 -2.82
C HIS A 52 -1.17 -9.08 -1.53
N PRO A 53 -1.56 -7.80 -1.37
CA PRO A 53 -2.48 -7.38 -0.30
C PRO A 53 -3.79 -8.18 -0.27
N PHE A 54 -4.34 -8.53 -1.43
CA PHE A 54 -5.55 -9.34 -1.50
C PHE A 54 -5.32 -10.77 -0.98
N CYS A 55 -4.20 -11.40 -1.31
CA CYS A 55 -3.83 -12.72 -0.78
C CYS A 55 -3.69 -12.73 0.75
N ILE A 56 -3.16 -11.66 1.36
CA ILE A 56 -3.08 -11.52 2.82
C ILE A 56 -4.50 -11.51 3.43
N LEU A 57 -5.40 -10.74 2.83
CA LEU A 57 -6.80 -10.67 3.25
C LEU A 57 -7.50 -12.03 3.11
N LEU A 58 -7.26 -12.75 2.01
CA LEU A 58 -7.82 -14.10 1.83
C LEU A 58 -7.26 -15.10 2.85
N ALA A 59 -5.97 -15.04 3.17
CA ALA A 59 -5.37 -15.89 4.20
C ALA A 59 -6.04 -15.66 5.56
N TYR A 60 -6.29 -14.40 5.93
CA TYR A 60 -7.04 -14.05 7.14
C TYR A 60 -8.47 -14.64 7.12
N LEU A 61 -9.20 -14.47 6.02
CA LEU A 61 -10.54 -15.04 5.87
C LEU A 61 -10.54 -16.58 5.88
N ASN A 62 -9.43 -17.22 5.54
CA ASN A 62 -9.26 -18.66 5.58
C ASN A 62 -8.83 -19.20 6.95
N GLY A 63 -8.62 -18.32 7.95
CA GLY A 63 -8.28 -18.71 9.33
C GLY A 63 -6.93 -18.23 9.84
N ASP A 64 -6.13 -17.50 9.07
CA ASP A 64 -4.90 -16.86 9.57
C ASP A 64 -5.23 -15.56 10.34
N GLU A 65 -5.91 -15.72 11.48
CA GLU A 65 -6.26 -14.59 12.37
C GLU A 65 -5.02 -13.93 12.97
N SER A 66 -3.91 -14.66 13.02
CA SER A 66 -2.62 -14.15 13.49
C SER A 66 -1.90 -13.25 12.49
N LEU A 67 -2.40 -13.16 11.24
CA LEU A 67 -1.77 -12.43 10.14
C LEU A 67 -0.30 -12.86 9.92
N SER A 68 -0.04 -14.16 10.00
CA SER A 68 1.31 -14.74 9.84
C SER A 68 1.95 -14.38 8.49
N VAL A 69 1.16 -14.39 7.40
CA VAL A 69 1.63 -14.05 6.05
C VAL A 69 2.07 -12.59 5.96
N PHE A 70 1.35 -11.69 6.62
CA PHE A 70 1.69 -10.27 6.69
C PHE A 70 2.92 -10.03 7.57
N LYS A 71 2.98 -10.66 8.75
CA LYS A 71 4.12 -10.54 9.68
C LYS A 71 5.46 -10.94 9.07
N ARG A 72 5.48 -11.96 8.21
CA ARG A 72 6.70 -12.40 7.49
C ARG A 72 7.31 -11.30 6.61
N GLN A 73 6.55 -10.26 6.30
CA GLN A 73 6.98 -9.14 5.45
C GLN A 73 7.47 -7.95 6.27
N ALA A 74 7.55 -8.06 7.60
CA ALA A 74 7.96 -6.95 8.47
C ALA A 74 9.36 -6.40 8.14
N THR A 75 10.21 -7.17 7.47
CA THR A 75 11.55 -6.74 7.01
C THR A 75 11.56 -6.15 5.60
N ASP A 76 10.45 -6.22 4.87
CA ASP A 76 10.33 -5.69 3.51
C ASP A 76 10.25 -4.15 3.54
N PRO A 77 11.05 -3.43 2.73
CA PRO A 77 10.95 -1.96 2.61
C PRO A 77 9.54 -1.46 2.23
N SER A 78 8.77 -2.28 1.50
CA SER A 78 7.40 -1.98 1.10
C SER A 78 6.34 -2.35 2.16
N PHE A 79 6.74 -2.82 3.35
CA PHE A 79 5.82 -3.29 4.39
C PHE A 79 4.69 -2.31 4.73
N LEU A 80 5.00 -1.01 4.87
CA LEU A 80 3.98 0.01 5.15
C LEU A 80 3.05 0.28 3.96
N LEU A 81 3.52 0.08 2.73
CA LEU A 81 2.67 0.13 1.54
C LEU A 81 1.73 -1.07 1.50
N ILE A 82 2.25 -2.27 1.80
CA ILE A 82 1.44 -3.49 1.88
C ILE A 82 0.40 -3.35 2.99
N PHE A 83 0.77 -2.78 4.14
CA PHE A 83 -0.16 -2.40 5.20
C PHE A 83 -1.27 -1.49 4.66
N ALA A 84 -0.92 -0.38 3.99
CA ALA A 84 -1.88 0.59 3.47
C ALA A 84 -2.86 -0.06 2.46
N HIS A 85 -2.34 -0.84 1.51
CA HIS A 85 -3.17 -1.56 0.54
C HIS A 85 -4.07 -2.60 1.20
N THR A 86 -3.55 -3.39 2.13
CA THR A 86 -4.33 -4.44 2.81
C THR A 86 -5.40 -3.83 3.71
N TRP A 87 -5.06 -2.76 4.44
CA TRP A 87 -6.00 -2.02 5.28
C TRP A 87 -7.10 -1.37 4.44
N ALA A 88 -6.76 -0.79 3.29
CA ALA A 88 -7.73 -0.19 2.38
C ALA A 88 -8.68 -1.25 1.78
N LEU A 89 -8.16 -2.41 1.36
CA LEU A 89 -9.01 -3.51 0.90
C LEU A 89 -9.95 -4.00 2.01
N ALA A 90 -9.45 -4.15 3.23
CA ALA A 90 -10.28 -4.49 4.39
C ALA A 90 -11.38 -3.46 4.63
N ALA A 91 -11.08 -2.17 4.47
CA ALA A 91 -12.04 -1.07 4.56
C ALA A 91 -13.16 -1.19 3.51
N ARG A 92 -12.80 -1.37 2.23
CA ARG A 92 -13.75 -1.52 1.10
C ARG A 92 -14.61 -2.77 1.23
N LEU A 93 -14.08 -3.82 1.85
CA LEU A 93 -14.79 -5.07 2.17
C LEU A 93 -15.51 -5.04 3.53
N SER A 94 -15.44 -3.93 4.27
CA SER A 94 -16.07 -3.74 5.59
C SER A 94 -15.59 -4.73 6.67
N LEU A 95 -14.34 -5.19 6.57
CA LEU A 95 -13.67 -6.10 7.52
C LEU A 95 -12.97 -5.30 8.63
N ARG A 96 -13.75 -4.74 9.55
CA ARG A 96 -13.27 -3.85 10.63
C ARG A 96 -12.31 -4.56 11.58
N THR A 97 -12.58 -5.81 11.91
CA THR A 97 -11.70 -6.62 12.77
C THR A 97 -10.32 -6.77 12.13
N LEU A 98 -10.26 -7.04 10.83
CA LEU A 98 -8.99 -7.11 10.10
C LEU A 98 -8.25 -5.76 10.10
N GLN A 99 -8.95 -4.63 9.90
CA GLN A 99 -8.34 -3.30 9.99
C GLN A 99 -7.66 -3.08 11.34
N ASN A 100 -8.32 -3.47 12.44
CA ASN A 100 -7.80 -3.31 13.80
C ASN A 100 -6.68 -4.30 14.12
N GLU A 101 -6.75 -5.53 13.61
CA GLU A 101 -5.67 -6.51 13.74
C GLU A 101 -4.41 -6.07 12.99
N LEU A 102 -4.55 -5.51 11.78
CA LEU A 102 -3.42 -4.95 11.04
C LEU A 102 -2.72 -3.86 11.84
N ILE A 103 -3.48 -2.92 12.41
CA ILE A 103 -2.93 -1.87 13.27
C ILE A 103 -2.25 -2.47 14.49
N SER A 104 -2.88 -3.44 15.16
CA SER A 104 -2.30 -4.12 16.32
C SER A 104 -0.98 -4.83 15.99
N VAL A 105 -0.86 -5.44 14.81
CA VAL A 105 0.38 -6.08 14.36
C VAL A 105 1.47 -5.05 14.08
N VAL A 106 1.15 -3.95 13.39
CA VAL A 106 2.15 -2.92 13.09
C VAL A 106 2.54 -2.14 14.35
N SER A 107 1.63 -1.93 15.30
CA SER A 107 1.94 -1.36 16.63
C SER A 107 2.91 -2.23 17.42
N LYS A 108 2.78 -3.56 17.36
CA LYS A 108 3.75 -4.48 17.98
C LYS A 108 5.11 -4.41 17.30
N LEU A 109 5.15 -4.27 15.97
CA LEU A 109 6.41 -4.05 15.27
C LEU A 109 7.04 -2.72 15.70
N TYR A 110 6.23 -1.66 15.78
CA TYR A 110 6.64 -0.34 16.22
C TYR A 110 7.28 -0.37 17.62
N THR A 111 6.68 -1.05 18.59
CA THR A 111 7.25 -1.15 19.95
C THR A 111 8.63 -1.82 19.94
N VAL A 112 8.79 -2.90 19.15
CA VAL A 112 10.08 -3.60 19.01
C VAL A 112 11.13 -2.71 18.34
N ILE A 113 10.74 -1.89 17.36
CA ILE A 113 11.64 -0.90 16.74
C ILE A 113 12.08 0.15 17.77
N ASN A 114 11.13 0.71 18.52
CA ASN A 114 11.38 1.76 19.49
C ASN A 114 12.22 1.29 20.69
N GLU A 115 12.06 0.04 21.11
CA GLU A 115 12.89 -0.60 22.15
C GLU A 115 14.30 -0.96 21.66
N GLY A 116 14.58 -0.81 20.36
CA GLY A 116 15.87 -1.16 19.76
C GLY A 116 16.15 -2.66 19.70
N THR A 117 15.13 -3.49 19.89
CA THR A 117 15.22 -4.97 19.91
C THR A 117 15.11 -5.59 18.51
N CYS A 118 14.79 -4.80 17.49
CA CYS A 118 14.82 -5.21 16.09
C CYS A 118 15.75 -4.32 15.27
N SER A 119 16.59 -4.95 14.44
CA SER A 119 17.34 -4.29 13.37
C SER A 119 16.43 -3.98 12.17
N TYR A 120 15.29 -3.33 12.40
CA TYR A 120 14.47 -2.78 11.32
C TYR A 120 15.26 -1.61 10.71
N GLN A 121 16.21 -1.96 9.85
CA GLN A 121 17.06 -1.01 9.13
C GLN A 121 16.28 -0.50 7.92
N ARG A 122 15.37 0.43 8.18
CA ARG A 122 14.92 1.28 7.08
C ARG A 122 16.10 2.18 6.70
N CYS A 123 16.64 1.98 5.51
CA CYS A 123 17.73 2.81 5.00
C CYS A 123 17.32 4.29 4.90
N THR A 124 16.02 4.56 4.73
CA THR A 124 15.42 5.89 4.71
C THR A 124 14.01 5.85 5.30
N TRP A 125 13.69 6.79 6.19
CA TRP A 125 12.39 6.84 6.88
C TRP A 125 11.26 7.34 5.97
N THR A 126 11.62 8.01 4.88
CA THR A 126 10.68 8.52 3.85
C THR A 126 11.10 8.04 2.46
N ASP A 127 10.89 6.73 2.25
CA ASP A 127 11.08 6.10 0.95
C ASP A 127 9.89 6.30 0.02
N ILE A 128 10.03 5.81 -1.23
CA ILE A 128 8.95 5.85 -2.22
C ILE A 128 7.73 5.04 -1.79
N TYR A 129 7.90 3.99 -1.00
CA TYR A 129 6.81 3.13 -0.55
C TYR A 129 5.95 3.82 0.51
N LEU A 130 6.55 4.58 1.43
CA LEU A 130 5.81 5.41 2.38
C LEU A 130 4.99 6.46 1.65
N LEU A 131 5.59 7.13 0.65
CA LEU A 131 4.87 8.09 -0.18
C LEU A 131 3.67 7.44 -0.87
N GLN A 132 3.88 6.29 -1.51
CA GLN A 132 2.82 5.53 -2.17
C GLN A 132 1.74 5.06 -1.17
N ALA A 133 2.11 4.73 0.07
CA ALA A 133 1.16 4.33 1.10
C ALA A 133 0.18 5.45 1.45
N PHE A 134 0.69 6.68 1.66
CA PHE A 134 -0.16 7.84 1.89
C PHE A 134 -1.00 8.20 0.67
N GLN A 135 -0.39 8.22 -0.52
CA GLN A 135 -1.10 8.51 -1.77
C GLN A 135 -2.24 7.50 -1.99
N HIS A 136 -2.01 6.22 -1.73
CA HIS A 136 -3.03 5.19 -1.85
C HIS A 136 -4.20 5.45 -0.91
N ILE A 137 -3.95 5.61 0.40
CA ILE A 137 -5.01 5.85 1.39
C ILE A 137 -5.83 7.08 1.02
N ARG A 138 -5.18 8.18 0.67
CA ARG A 138 -5.87 9.42 0.30
C ARG A 138 -6.65 9.32 -0.99
N SER A 139 -6.11 8.64 -2.00
CA SER A 139 -6.83 8.43 -3.26
C SER A 139 -8.12 7.63 -3.07
N GLN A 140 -8.16 6.73 -2.08
CA GLN A 140 -9.31 5.87 -1.82
C GLN A 140 -10.33 6.51 -0.88
N PHE A 141 -9.88 7.22 0.17
CA PHE A 141 -10.74 7.61 1.29
C PHE A 141 -10.63 9.08 1.71
N GLY A 142 -9.72 9.84 1.12
CA GLY A 142 -9.39 11.19 1.57
C GLY A 142 -8.51 11.21 2.82
N PRO A 143 -8.29 12.40 3.40
CA PRO A 143 -7.41 12.59 4.56
C PRO A 143 -8.06 12.13 5.88
N GLU A 144 -7.27 12.12 6.95
CA GLU A 144 -7.73 11.90 8.34
C GLU A 144 -8.34 10.52 8.63
N THR A 145 -8.03 9.53 7.79
CA THR A 145 -8.37 8.14 8.10
C THR A 145 -7.54 7.62 9.28
N HIS A 146 -8.06 6.57 9.92
CA HIS A 146 -7.36 5.89 11.01
C HIS A 146 -5.98 5.36 10.57
N ALA A 147 -5.88 4.83 9.36
CA ALA A 147 -4.61 4.38 8.79
C ALA A 147 -3.66 5.54 8.47
N GLU A 148 -4.15 6.67 7.93
CA GLU A 148 -3.31 7.86 7.73
C GLU A 148 -2.76 8.37 9.06
N ASN A 149 -3.62 8.55 10.06
CA ASN A 149 -3.22 9.03 11.39
C ASN A 149 -2.21 8.08 12.04
N PHE A 150 -2.40 6.76 11.88
CA PHE A 150 -1.45 5.76 12.34
C PHE A 150 -0.10 5.88 11.63
N LEU A 151 -0.07 5.99 10.30
CA LEU A 151 1.16 6.13 9.52
C LEU A 151 1.89 7.44 9.82
N VAL A 152 1.17 8.54 10.05
CA VAL A 152 1.74 9.80 10.52
C VAL A 152 2.44 9.57 11.86
N CYS A 153 1.75 8.96 12.82
CA CYS A 153 2.30 8.68 14.14
C CYS A 153 3.55 7.80 14.06
N PHE A 154 3.45 6.71 13.31
CA PHE A 154 4.53 5.75 13.09
C PHE A 154 5.76 6.44 12.48
N SER A 155 5.56 7.22 11.41
CA SER A 155 6.66 7.85 10.68
C SER A 155 7.32 8.98 11.48
N GLY A 156 6.52 9.76 12.22
CA GLY A 156 7.03 10.85 13.04
C GLY A 156 7.87 10.35 14.21
N ARG A 157 7.43 9.27 14.88
CA ARG A 157 8.06 8.78 16.11
C ARG A 157 9.20 7.78 15.88
N THR A 158 9.24 7.10 14.74
CA THR A 158 10.37 6.20 14.40
C THR A 158 11.58 6.94 13.81
N ALA A 159 11.44 8.24 13.48
CA ALA A 159 12.54 9.00 12.91
C ALA A 159 13.64 9.29 13.96
N PRO A 160 14.91 8.95 13.70
CA PRO A 160 15.98 9.11 14.67
C PRO A 160 16.40 10.58 14.86
N LEU A 161 16.28 11.39 13.81
CA LEU A 161 16.66 12.80 13.80
C LEU A 161 15.66 13.64 13.00
N ILE A 162 15.05 14.63 13.65
CA ILE A 162 14.03 15.51 13.05
C ILE A 162 14.58 16.27 11.84
N GLY A 163 15.81 16.77 11.92
CA GLY A 163 16.42 17.54 10.81
C GLY A 163 16.62 16.70 9.54
N GLU A 164 16.98 15.42 9.70
CA GLU A 164 17.11 14.51 8.56
C GLU A 164 15.73 14.12 8.01
N LEU A 165 14.76 13.83 8.89
CA LEU A 165 13.37 13.60 8.48
C LEU A 165 12.82 14.76 7.65
N GLU A 166 13.03 16.01 8.10
CA GLU A 166 12.58 17.20 7.39
C GLU A 166 13.24 17.35 6.02
N LYS A 167 14.55 17.11 5.92
CA LYS A 167 15.25 17.12 4.64
C LYS A 167 14.70 16.07 3.69
N GLN A 168 14.47 14.85 4.19
CA GLN A 168 13.97 13.76 3.35
C GLN A 168 12.52 14.01 2.91
N LEU A 169 11.62 14.48 3.80
CA LEU A 169 10.25 14.87 3.46
C LEU A 169 10.22 15.95 2.37
N ARG A 170 11.06 17.00 2.49
CA ARG A 170 11.15 18.07 1.48
C ARG A 170 11.75 17.60 0.15
N SER A 171 12.56 16.55 0.17
CA SER A 171 13.20 15.99 -1.04
C SER A 171 12.29 15.05 -1.83
N LYS A 172 11.13 14.69 -1.27
CA LYS A 172 10.16 13.76 -1.83
C LYS A 172 8.85 14.48 -2.09
N ASP A 173 8.07 13.97 -3.04
CA ASP A 173 6.80 14.58 -3.46
C ASP A 173 5.63 14.26 -2.49
N PHE A 174 5.85 14.38 -1.17
CA PHE A 174 4.77 14.27 -0.18
C PHE A 174 3.88 15.52 -0.24
N ASP A 175 2.58 15.36 -0.04
CA ASP A 175 1.69 16.51 0.15
C ASP A 175 2.15 17.35 1.35
N PHE A 176 2.08 18.68 1.21
CA PHE A 176 2.55 19.62 2.24
C PHE A 176 1.92 19.35 3.61
N ASP A 177 0.64 19.01 3.65
CA ASP A 177 -0.08 18.73 4.89
C ASP A 177 0.36 17.40 5.55
N ILE A 178 0.71 16.37 4.77
CA ILE A 178 1.33 15.14 5.32
C ILE A 178 2.68 15.48 5.94
N GLN A 179 3.51 16.26 5.22
CA GLN A 179 4.82 16.67 5.72
C GLN A 179 4.67 17.41 7.05
N GLU A 180 3.74 18.36 7.13
CA GLU A 180 3.46 19.11 8.35
C GLU A 180 2.97 18.21 9.49
N LYS A 181 2.03 17.29 9.23
CA LYS A 181 1.53 16.33 10.22
C LYS A 181 2.66 15.45 10.78
N ILE A 182 3.50 14.88 9.91
CA ILE A 182 4.62 14.02 10.31
C ILE A 182 5.64 14.84 11.12
N LEU A 183 6.00 16.04 10.68
CA LEU A 183 6.96 16.90 11.39
C LEU A 183 6.42 17.39 12.72
N LYS A 184 5.12 17.72 12.80
CA LYS A 184 4.45 18.08 14.05
C LYS A 184 4.54 16.93 15.05
N GLU A 185 4.26 15.70 14.60
CA GLU A 185 4.38 14.53 15.46
C GLU A 185 5.83 14.28 15.89
N ALA A 186 6.79 14.33 14.96
CA ALA A 186 8.21 14.13 15.27
C ALA A 186 8.78 15.16 16.26
N ARG A 187 8.22 16.38 16.26
CA ARG A 187 8.58 17.47 17.19
C ARG A 187 7.77 17.44 18.49
N SER A 188 6.78 16.55 18.59
CA SER A 188 5.87 16.50 19.73
C SER A 188 6.57 15.94 20.97
N PHE A 189 6.41 16.64 22.10
CA PHE A 189 6.76 16.13 23.42
C PHE A 189 5.62 15.35 24.08
N GLU A 190 4.49 15.19 23.38
CA GLU A 190 3.35 14.41 23.87
C GLU A 190 3.73 12.92 23.96
N ARG A 191 2.97 12.19 24.79
CA ARG A 191 3.12 10.74 24.90
C ARG A 191 2.89 10.09 23.55
N ASP A 192 3.69 9.07 23.27
CA ASP A 192 3.55 8.25 22.09
C ASP A 192 2.19 7.52 22.08
N LEU A 193 1.35 7.90 21.11
CA LEU A 193 -0.01 7.40 21.02
C LEU A 193 -0.06 5.94 20.58
N ILE A 194 0.93 5.42 19.83
CA ILE A 194 0.97 4.01 19.43
C ILE A 194 1.21 3.12 20.66
N ILE A 195 2.06 3.56 21.59
CA ILE A 195 2.37 2.82 22.81
C ILE A 195 1.26 2.99 23.85
N HIS A 196 0.84 4.23 24.10
CA HIS A 196 0.01 4.54 25.27
C HIS A 196 -1.48 4.59 24.97
N CYS A 197 -1.89 4.82 23.72
CA CYS A 197 -3.29 4.97 23.32
C CYS A 197 -3.60 4.32 21.96
N PRO A 198 -3.21 3.06 21.68
CA PRO A 198 -3.32 2.46 20.34
C PRO A 198 -4.76 2.39 19.80
N HIS A 199 -5.74 2.35 20.71
CA HIS A 199 -7.16 2.27 20.37
C HIS A 199 -7.69 3.48 19.57
N ILE A 200 -7.02 4.64 19.60
CA ILE A 200 -7.43 5.80 18.79
C ILE A 200 -7.28 5.55 17.29
N PHE A 201 -6.41 4.61 16.92
CA PHE A 201 -6.21 4.19 15.54
C PHE A 201 -7.18 3.08 15.14
N HIS A 202 -7.93 2.49 16.08
CA HIS A 202 -8.85 1.42 15.74
C HIS A 202 -10.16 1.95 15.17
N VAL A 203 -10.62 1.31 14.11
CA VAL A 203 -11.94 1.56 13.53
C VAL A 203 -13.01 1.03 14.49
N SER A 204 -13.97 1.88 14.84
CA SER A 204 -15.11 1.48 15.67
C SER A 204 -15.90 0.36 15.00
N THR A 205 -16.14 -0.72 15.75
CA THR A 205 -16.97 -1.85 15.28
C THR A 205 -18.44 -1.52 15.31
N LEU A 206 -18.87 -0.64 16.23
CA LEU A 206 -20.26 -0.21 16.42
C LEU A 206 -20.66 0.89 15.42
N ASN A 207 -19.82 1.93 15.30
CA ASN A 207 -20.09 3.10 14.46
C ASN A 207 -18.92 3.31 13.48
N PRO A 208 -18.79 2.43 12.47
CA PRO A 208 -17.72 2.55 11.50
C PRO A 208 -17.90 3.77 10.59
N PRO A 209 -16.80 4.36 10.10
CA PRO A 209 -16.86 5.24 8.94
C PRO A 209 -17.35 4.48 7.70
N SER A 210 -18.03 5.19 6.81
CA SER A 210 -18.47 4.65 5.52
C SER A 210 -17.34 4.76 4.50
N TYR A 211 -16.95 3.63 3.91
CA TYR A 211 -15.94 3.58 2.86
C TYR A 211 -16.57 3.15 1.53
N PRO A 212 -16.06 3.65 0.39
CA PRO A 212 -16.53 3.24 -0.93
C PRO A 212 -16.39 1.72 -1.11
N PRO A 213 -17.37 1.07 -1.77
CA PRO A 213 -17.32 -0.38 -1.99
C PRO A 213 -16.18 -0.76 -2.94
N LEU A 214 -15.89 -2.06 -3.01
CA LEU A 214 -14.95 -2.62 -3.98
C LEU A 214 -15.56 -2.55 -5.38
N ASP A 215 -14.77 -2.14 -6.38
CA ASP A 215 -15.21 -2.13 -7.78
C ASP A 215 -15.25 -3.57 -8.29
N VAL A 216 -16.37 -3.96 -8.89
CA VAL A 216 -16.57 -5.27 -9.50
C VAL A 216 -17.01 -5.07 -10.94
N GLN A 217 -16.29 -5.70 -11.87
CA GLN A 217 -16.62 -5.70 -13.28
C GLN A 217 -16.93 -7.12 -13.74
N ARG A 218 -17.71 -7.28 -14.80
CA ARG A 218 -17.87 -8.58 -15.47
C ARG A 218 -17.04 -8.58 -16.73
N LEU A 219 -16.24 -9.63 -16.93
CA LEU A 219 -15.66 -9.86 -18.24
C LEU A 219 -16.81 -10.06 -19.25
N PRO A 220 -16.77 -9.45 -20.44
CA PRO A 220 -17.70 -9.82 -21.50
C PRO A 220 -17.55 -11.31 -21.75
N GLN A 221 -18.63 -12.07 -21.55
CA GLN A 221 -18.68 -13.44 -22.05
C GLN A 221 -18.71 -13.34 -23.56
N ASP A 222 -17.69 -13.88 -24.23
CA ASP A 222 -17.79 -14.17 -25.66
C ASP A 222 -18.94 -15.18 -25.82
N GLU A 223 -20.14 -14.68 -26.16
CA GLU A 223 -21.28 -15.50 -26.58
C GLU A 223 -21.05 -16.10 -27.99
N SER A 224 -19.83 -16.54 -28.29
CA SER A 224 -19.47 -17.16 -29.56
C SER A 224 -19.20 -18.65 -29.38
N SER A 225 -20.15 -19.41 -28.81
CA SER A 225 -20.10 -20.87 -28.90
C SER A 225 -21.45 -21.59 -28.81
N ASN A 226 -22.57 -20.93 -29.13
CA ASN A 226 -23.89 -21.57 -29.16
C ASN A 226 -24.67 -21.26 -30.45
N ALA A 227 -23.99 -21.36 -31.59
CA ALA A 227 -24.64 -21.38 -32.89
C ALA A 227 -23.98 -22.43 -33.79
N ASP A 228 -24.02 -23.71 -33.41
CA ASP A 228 -23.79 -24.83 -34.36
C ASP A 228 -24.24 -26.19 -33.80
N ALA A 229 -25.49 -26.27 -33.32
CA ALA A 229 -26.13 -27.54 -33.02
C ALA A 229 -27.62 -27.51 -33.37
N THR A 230 -27.97 -27.05 -34.57
CA THR A 230 -29.27 -27.34 -35.20
C THR A 230 -29.14 -27.16 -36.71
N ARG A 231 -28.91 -28.27 -37.41
CA ARG A 231 -29.36 -28.60 -38.79
C ARG A 231 -28.35 -29.57 -39.43
N PHE A 232 -28.50 -30.84 -39.08
CA PHE A 232 -28.15 -31.92 -39.99
C PHE A 232 -29.43 -32.31 -40.72
N ASP A 233 -29.55 -31.90 -41.98
CA ASP A 233 -30.38 -32.56 -42.98
C ASP A 233 -29.93 -32.12 -44.38
N GLY A 234 -29.53 -33.11 -45.19
CA GLY A 234 -29.79 -33.08 -46.64
C GLY A 234 -28.78 -32.39 -47.58
N ALA A 235 -27.75 -33.16 -47.97
CA ALA A 235 -27.27 -33.33 -49.35
C ALA A 235 -26.47 -32.19 -50.06
N PRO A 236 -25.61 -32.57 -51.05
CA PRO A 236 -24.36 -31.87 -51.33
C PRO A 236 -24.39 -31.11 -52.67
N TYR A 237 -23.89 -29.87 -52.72
CA TYR A 237 -23.36 -29.29 -53.95
C TYR A 237 -22.38 -28.15 -53.63
N ASN A 238 -21.10 -28.42 -53.91
CA ASN A 238 -20.12 -27.39 -54.22
C ASN A 238 -20.31 -27.04 -55.71
N PRO A 239 -20.19 -25.76 -56.15
CA PRO A 239 -18.85 -25.30 -56.48
C PRO A 239 -18.56 -23.79 -56.32
N ARG A 240 -17.31 -23.56 -55.92
CA ARG A 240 -16.35 -22.51 -56.34
C ARG A 240 -16.17 -21.26 -55.46
N PRO A 241 -14.90 -20.87 -55.24
CA PRO A 241 -14.51 -19.72 -54.43
C PRO A 241 -14.63 -18.44 -55.26
N ARG A 242 -15.30 -17.41 -54.73
CA ARG A 242 -15.21 -16.06 -55.29
C ARG A 242 -14.16 -15.26 -54.53
N CYS A 243 -13.21 -14.82 -55.34
CA CYS A 243 -12.03 -14.03 -55.04
C CYS A 243 -12.27 -12.88 -54.05
N ALA A 244 -11.25 -12.70 -53.20
CA ALA A 244 -10.96 -11.49 -52.47
C ALA A 244 -11.02 -10.24 -53.36
N ARG A 245 -11.50 -9.14 -52.77
CA ARG A 245 -11.28 -7.75 -53.23
C ARG A 245 -11.44 -6.79 -52.03
N PRO A 246 -10.83 -5.60 -52.08
CA PRO A 246 -9.70 -5.28 -51.24
C PRO A 246 -10.02 -4.24 -50.15
N ILE A 247 -9.09 -4.14 -49.21
CA ILE A 247 -8.94 -3.07 -48.21
C ILE A 247 -9.11 -1.71 -48.91
N GLN A 248 -10.16 -0.97 -48.55
CA GLN A 248 -10.24 0.46 -48.84
C GLN A 248 -9.59 1.22 -47.70
N SER A 249 -8.39 1.73 -48.00
CA SER A 249 -7.69 2.75 -47.25
C SER A 249 -8.49 4.06 -47.28
N THR A 250 -9.02 4.48 -46.13
CA THR A 250 -9.43 5.88 -45.94
C THR A 250 -8.35 6.61 -45.16
N LEU A 251 -7.57 7.40 -45.90
CA LEU A 251 -6.84 8.56 -45.39
C LEU A 251 -7.84 9.54 -44.77
N TYR A 252 -7.70 9.85 -43.49
CA TYR A 252 -8.21 11.11 -42.95
C TYR A 252 -7.27 11.69 -41.87
N THR A 253 -6.47 12.64 -42.35
CA THR A 253 -6.22 13.97 -41.78
C THR A 253 -5.78 14.09 -40.31
N ARG A 254 -4.45 14.18 -40.18
CA ARG A 254 -3.65 14.65 -39.05
C ARG A 254 -4.14 16.02 -38.55
N SER A 255 -4.75 16.05 -37.36
CA SER A 255 -5.20 17.28 -36.70
C SER A 255 -4.01 18.12 -36.20
N ARG A 256 -3.90 19.30 -36.78
CA ARG A 256 -2.84 20.30 -36.64
C ARG A 256 -3.07 21.19 -35.40
N ARG A 257 -3.21 20.58 -34.21
CA ARG A 257 -3.53 21.31 -32.96
C ARG A 257 -2.56 21.11 -31.80
N HIS A 258 -1.39 20.50 -32.03
CA HIS A 258 -0.41 20.25 -30.96
C HIS A 258 0.89 21.05 -31.04
N GLU A 259 1.04 21.92 -32.04
CA GLU A 259 2.30 22.66 -32.26
C GLU A 259 2.21 24.15 -31.92
N GLN A 260 1.03 24.64 -31.53
CA GLN A 260 0.80 26.05 -31.20
C GLN A 260 0.89 26.35 -29.68
N LEU A 261 0.68 25.35 -28.81
CA LEU A 261 0.78 25.52 -27.34
C LEU A 261 2.21 25.46 -26.78
N ARG A 262 3.21 25.06 -27.58
CA ARG A 262 4.63 25.00 -27.15
C ARG A 262 5.43 26.27 -27.44
N ARG A 263 4.91 27.21 -28.23
CA ARG A 263 5.61 28.49 -28.52
C ARG A 263 5.23 29.64 -27.59
N GLU A 264 4.08 29.59 -26.90
CA GLU A 264 3.69 30.66 -25.96
C GLU A 264 4.28 30.52 -24.55
N ARG A 265 4.70 29.33 -24.11
CA ARG A 265 5.31 29.14 -22.77
C ARG A 265 6.81 29.38 -22.69
N ARG A 266 7.50 29.64 -23.81
CA ARG A 266 8.96 29.90 -23.82
C ARG A 266 9.33 31.38 -23.96
N SER A 267 8.36 32.29 -24.00
CA SER A 267 8.60 33.73 -24.22
C SER A 267 8.27 34.63 -23.02
N GLN A 268 7.93 34.08 -21.86
CA GLN A 268 7.57 34.87 -20.66
C GLN A 268 8.15 34.29 -19.37
N THR A 269 9.48 34.13 -19.26
CA THR A 269 10.21 34.26 -17.97
C THR A 269 11.73 34.40 -18.11
N GLN A 270 12.23 34.93 -19.23
CA GLN A 270 13.58 35.50 -19.32
C GLN A 270 13.45 37.02 -19.44
N SER A 271 13.33 37.71 -18.30
CA SER A 271 13.62 39.14 -18.21
C SER A 271 13.61 39.55 -16.74
N ARG A 272 14.81 39.69 -16.16
CA ARG A 272 15.27 40.79 -15.27
C ARG A 272 16.46 40.32 -14.43
N LEU A 273 17.63 40.46 -15.02
CA LEU A 273 18.89 40.72 -14.32
C LEU A 273 19.19 42.20 -14.54
N CYS A 274 19.35 42.97 -13.46
CA CYS A 274 20.53 43.81 -13.21
C CYS A 274 20.42 44.60 -11.90
N ASP A 275 21.42 44.35 -11.05
CA ASP A 275 22.20 45.28 -10.23
C ASP A 275 21.57 46.05 -9.06
N SER A 276 22.08 45.78 -7.86
CA SER A 276 22.82 46.79 -7.07
C SER A 276 23.68 46.16 -5.97
N ARG A 277 24.98 46.49 -6.00
CA ARG A 277 25.99 46.26 -4.96
C ARG A 277 25.69 47.08 -3.71
N ALA A 278 25.90 46.50 -2.52
CA ALA A 278 26.58 47.15 -1.39
C ALA A 278 26.91 46.12 -0.28
N LEU A 279 28.21 45.90 -0.06
CA LEU A 279 28.84 45.49 1.21
C LEU A 279 29.51 46.77 1.78
N PRO A 280 29.80 46.92 3.09
CA PRO A 280 30.57 45.92 3.83
C PRO A 280 30.32 45.79 5.36
N SER A 281 31.13 44.90 5.94
CA SER A 281 31.81 44.98 7.26
C SER A 281 31.34 44.09 8.42
N ASN A 282 32.11 43.00 8.58
CA ASN A 282 32.80 42.52 9.78
C ASN A 282 32.22 42.89 11.15
N VAL A 283 31.82 41.87 11.93
CA VAL A 283 32.26 41.73 13.33
C VAL A 283 32.51 40.26 13.64
N THR A 284 33.76 39.98 13.98
CA THR A 284 34.30 38.76 14.57
C THR A 284 33.96 38.73 16.05
N TYR A 285 33.42 37.62 16.58
CA TYR A 285 33.66 37.26 17.98
C TYR A 285 33.82 35.74 18.11
N ALA A 286 34.91 35.39 18.78
CA ALA A 286 35.34 34.04 19.06
C ALA A 286 34.76 33.52 20.38
N SER A 287 34.81 32.19 20.49
CA SER A 287 35.02 31.43 21.74
C SER A 287 33.83 31.26 22.70
N ASN A 288 33.29 30.04 22.80
CA ASN A 288 33.85 29.07 23.75
C ASN A 288 33.19 27.69 23.64
N ALA A 289 34.05 26.68 23.73
CA ALA A 289 33.72 25.28 23.79
C ALA A 289 33.02 24.90 25.11
N THR A 290 32.11 23.93 25.04
CA THR A 290 31.94 22.92 26.09
C THR A 290 31.25 21.70 25.48
N SER A 291 32.07 20.74 25.03
CA SER A 291 31.60 19.38 24.76
C SER A 291 31.30 18.72 26.10
N VAL A 292 30.02 18.57 26.43
CA VAL A 292 29.61 17.71 27.54
C VAL A 292 29.53 16.29 27.00
N GLN A 293 30.69 15.65 26.89
CA GLN A 293 30.83 14.22 26.66
C GLN A 293 30.51 13.53 28.00
N ARG A 294 29.24 13.14 28.19
CA ARG A 294 28.87 12.30 29.34
C ARG A 294 29.45 10.90 29.11
N HIS A 295 30.61 10.66 29.71
CA HIS A 295 31.11 9.33 30.00
C HIS A 295 30.09 8.61 30.91
N VAL A 296 29.33 7.69 30.34
CA VAL A 296 28.55 6.71 31.12
C VAL A 296 29.43 5.47 31.24
N SER A 297 30.08 5.33 32.39
CA SER A 297 30.83 4.13 32.76
C SER A 297 29.84 3.04 33.16
N PHE A 298 29.70 2.00 32.34
CA PHE A 298 28.99 0.79 32.74
C PHE A 298 29.92 -0.09 33.59
N ARG A 299 29.61 -0.24 34.88
CA ARG A 299 30.16 -1.34 35.69
C ARG A 299 29.47 -2.63 35.24
N LEU A 300 30.22 -3.51 34.59
CA LEU A 300 29.85 -4.89 34.37
C LEU A 300 29.95 -5.65 35.70
N SER A 301 28.82 -6.12 36.22
CA SER A 301 28.79 -7.14 37.27
C SER A 301 29.26 -8.45 36.65
N HIS A 302 30.46 -8.91 37.01
CA HIS A 302 30.88 -10.29 36.75
C HIS A 302 29.99 -11.24 37.55
N SER A 303 29.21 -12.06 36.85
CA SER A 303 28.65 -13.30 37.39
C SER A 303 29.49 -14.46 36.85
N ASP A 304 30.48 -14.84 37.63
CA ASP A 304 31.17 -16.13 37.49
C ASP A 304 30.19 -17.24 37.83
N THR A 305 29.85 -18.08 36.85
CA THR A 305 29.45 -19.47 37.12
C THR A 305 30.13 -20.34 36.08
N VAL A 306 31.29 -20.84 36.50
CA VAL A 306 31.98 -21.98 35.93
C VAL A 306 31.16 -23.23 36.25
N TYR A 307 30.75 -23.99 35.24
CA TYR A 307 30.53 -25.43 35.35
C TYR A 307 30.84 -26.08 34.00
N ASP A 308 32.06 -26.57 33.91
CA ASP A 308 32.55 -27.64 33.05
C ASP A 308 32.90 -28.74 34.08
N SER A 309 32.45 -29.99 34.04
CA SER A 309 32.53 -30.95 32.94
C SER A 309 31.65 -32.18 33.27
N ASP A 310 31.19 -32.86 32.21
CA ASP A 310 30.80 -34.29 32.10
C ASP A 310 31.91 -35.26 32.59
N PRO A 311 31.79 -36.62 32.56
CA PRO A 311 30.67 -37.53 32.18
C PRO A 311 30.45 -38.76 33.11
N ALA A 312 29.42 -39.55 32.79
CA ALA A 312 29.24 -41.02 32.89
C ALA A 312 29.73 -41.83 34.12
N GLU A 313 28.83 -42.62 34.74
CA GLU A 313 28.93 -44.09 34.91
C GLU A 313 27.68 -44.67 35.61
N GLU A 314 27.31 -45.89 35.18
CA GLU A 314 26.28 -46.86 35.65
C GLU A 314 24.79 -46.63 35.39
#